data_AF-A0A3A4PYA9-F1
#
_entry.id   AF-A0A3A4PYA9-F1
#
_cell.length_a   1.000
_cell.length_b   1.000
_cell.length_c   1.000
_cell.angle_alpha   90.00
_cell.angle_beta   90.00
_cell.angle_gamma   90.00
#
_symmetry.space_group_name_H-M   'P 1'
#
loop_
_entity.id
_entity.type
_entity.pdbx_description
1 polymer ?
#
loop_
_entity_poly.entity_id
_entity_poly.type
_entity_poly.pdbx_seq_one_letter_code
_entity_poly.pdbx_strand_id
1 'polypeptide(L)'
;MPIDRARLAESLRNGAAVLLQERNAEGYWEGQLSSSALSTATAVCALAVVNRNDTSHIYSSTPFTALIDHGLTWLANHQNRDGGWGDTILSESNISTTVLSWAVFAFADRTKTQFQSTLSFAEDWIRAYAGGIEPHQIAQTILSRYGKDRTFSVPILTHCVLAGRLGTGKEAWSWVKQLPFELAACPHHWFAALRLPVVSYALPALIAMGYVRHFYYPTRNPLMRWIRSAARNRTLKILEEIQPAGGGYLEAIPLTSFVAMSLAASGAIDHPVVHNALRFIVASVQADGSWAIDTNLATWVTTLSVNALSRHPDYETLVPENERSRILHFLLNQQYKNEHPYTHAAPGGWAWTHLPGGVPDADDTSGALLALSHVKDSGDQILQAARAGIEWLVNLQNRDGGVPTFCRGWSNLPFDRSCPDITAHAIQSMSLWKNAVDPAWKGRIHRFEQRALRYVIETQQSDGSWHPLWFGNERENNHFNKTYGTAQVLIALGRLDREWFSSKIEKAIQSGAGYLLHSQNQDGGWGGAMQLPATIEETALATLALASLYRKLFTNGNFSQLEDRQKLYNASIRGASWLIERTNLGRRFAPAAIGFYFAELWYYEKLYPIIFTLAALCEVVKMIEIRL
;
A
#
# COMPACT_ATOMS: atom_id res chain seq x y z
N MET A 1 1.55 -8.31 36.09
CA MET A 1 2.77 -9.11 35.90
C MET A 1 3.89 -8.17 35.52
N PRO A 2 5.04 -8.15 36.20
CA PRO A 2 6.18 -7.32 35.80
C PRO A 2 6.81 -7.88 34.51
N ILE A 3 7.23 -7.01 33.60
CA ILE A 3 8.03 -7.41 32.44
C ILE A 3 9.46 -7.72 32.87
N ASP A 4 10.09 -8.71 32.25
CA ASP A 4 11.51 -8.98 32.42
C ASP A 4 12.32 -7.89 31.72
N ARG A 5 12.95 -7.01 32.52
CA ARG A 5 13.73 -5.88 32.02
C ARG A 5 14.98 -6.31 31.26
N ALA A 6 15.59 -7.43 31.62
CA ALA A 6 16.79 -7.92 30.94
C ALA A 6 16.42 -8.39 29.52
N ARG A 7 15.32 -9.16 29.41
CA ARG A 7 14.80 -9.61 28.11
C ARG A 7 14.30 -8.46 27.24
N LEU A 8 13.64 -7.46 27.83
CA LEU A 8 13.23 -6.24 27.12
C LEU A 8 14.45 -5.50 26.54
N ALA A 9 15.48 -5.27 27.36
CA ALA A 9 16.71 -4.62 26.92
C ALA A 9 17.45 -5.41 25.83
N GLU A 10 17.49 -6.74 25.94
CA GLU A 10 18.05 -7.61 24.91
C GLU A 10 17.26 -7.53 23.60
N SER A 11 15.93 -7.59 23.67
CA SER A 11 15.08 -7.51 22.49
C SER A 11 15.19 -6.15 21.78
N LEU A 12 15.36 -5.06 22.53
CA LEU A 12 15.62 -3.73 21.97
C LEU A 12 16.95 -3.66 21.23
N ARG A 13 18.05 -4.13 21.86
CA ARG A 13 19.37 -4.16 21.23
C ARG A 13 19.36 -4.98 19.95
N ASN A 14 18.80 -6.19 20.00
CA ASN A 14 18.75 -7.06 18.82
C ASN A 14 17.85 -6.47 17.72
N GLY A 15 16.67 -5.95 18.07
CA GLY A 15 15.76 -5.35 17.11
C GLY A 15 16.34 -4.12 16.42
N ALA A 16 17.02 -3.24 17.16
CA ALA A 16 17.74 -2.10 16.59
C ALA A 16 18.89 -2.55 15.68
N ALA A 17 19.67 -3.56 16.09
CA ALA A 17 20.75 -4.10 15.27
C ALA A 17 20.23 -4.71 13.95
N VAL A 18 19.14 -5.49 14.02
CA VAL A 18 18.49 -6.05 12.83
C VAL A 18 18.00 -4.94 11.91
N LEU A 19 17.30 -3.93 12.44
CA LEU A 19 16.84 -2.80 11.62
C LEU A 19 18.00 -2.07 10.96
N LEU A 20 19.08 -1.76 11.68
CA LEU A 20 20.23 -1.05 11.12
C LEU A 20 20.99 -1.84 10.04
N GLN A 21 20.97 -3.18 10.11
CA GLN A 21 21.55 -4.08 9.11
C GLN A 21 20.76 -4.11 7.80
N GLU A 22 19.47 -3.76 7.83
CA GLU A 22 18.60 -3.70 6.64
C GLU A 22 18.77 -2.41 5.81
N ARG A 23 19.71 -1.54 6.20
CA ARG A 23 20.07 -0.38 5.37
C ARG A 23 20.91 -0.80 4.17
N ASN A 24 20.70 -0.10 3.06
CA ASN A 24 21.56 -0.24 1.90
C ASN A 24 22.86 0.57 2.06
N ALA A 25 23.74 0.47 1.06
CA ALA A 25 25.03 1.17 1.04
C ALA A 25 24.90 2.71 1.07
N GLU A 26 23.78 3.26 0.62
CA GLU A 26 23.49 4.70 0.62
C GLU A 26 22.98 5.21 1.98
N GLY A 27 22.61 4.30 2.89
CA GLY A 27 22.27 4.59 4.28
C GLY A 27 20.78 4.75 4.56
N TYR A 28 19.90 4.43 3.62
CA TYR A 28 18.45 4.37 3.81
C TYR A 28 17.93 2.93 3.74
N TRP A 29 16.64 2.75 4.02
CA TRP A 29 15.98 1.44 3.97
C TRP A 29 15.18 1.32 2.69
N GLU A 30 15.41 0.24 1.94
CA GLU A 30 14.66 -0.03 0.71
C GLU A 30 13.44 -0.90 0.95
N GLY A 31 13.53 -1.80 1.95
CA GLY A 31 12.50 -2.79 2.25
C GLY A 31 12.47 -3.93 1.24
N GLN A 32 11.52 -4.83 1.41
CA GLN A 32 11.24 -5.88 0.44
C GLN A 32 9.77 -6.28 0.52
N LEU A 33 9.07 -6.09 -0.60
CA LEU A 33 7.69 -6.53 -0.76
C LEU A 33 7.61 -8.02 -1.08
N SER A 34 6.55 -8.64 -0.59
CA SER A 34 6.24 -10.05 -0.84
C SER A 34 6.12 -10.39 -2.32
N SER A 35 6.65 -11.55 -2.71
CA SER A 35 6.34 -12.19 -3.98
C SER A 35 4.83 -12.39 -4.14
N SER A 36 4.32 -12.18 -5.35
CA SER A 36 2.88 -12.17 -5.64
C SER A 36 2.54 -13.07 -6.83
N ALA A 37 1.63 -14.02 -6.62
CA ALA A 37 1.15 -14.89 -7.70
C ALA A 37 0.39 -14.10 -8.77
N LEU A 38 -0.40 -13.10 -8.36
CA LEU A 38 -1.09 -12.21 -9.28
C LEU A 38 -0.08 -11.45 -10.16
N SER A 39 0.91 -10.83 -9.54
CA SER A 39 1.89 -10.00 -10.25
C SER A 39 2.74 -10.86 -11.19
N THR A 40 3.18 -12.02 -10.71
CA THR A 40 3.90 -13.03 -11.52
C THR A 40 3.07 -13.47 -12.72
N ALA A 41 1.80 -13.82 -12.53
CA ALA A 41 0.91 -14.19 -13.64
C ALA A 41 0.76 -13.03 -14.65
N THR A 42 0.52 -11.80 -14.19
CA THR A 42 0.39 -10.67 -15.12
C THR A 42 1.68 -10.40 -15.92
N ALA A 43 2.84 -10.46 -15.29
CA ALA A 43 4.15 -10.30 -15.92
C ALA A 43 4.39 -11.41 -16.97
N VAL A 44 4.16 -12.68 -16.59
CA VAL A 44 4.28 -13.83 -17.50
C VAL A 44 3.37 -13.65 -18.72
N CYS A 45 2.13 -13.21 -18.54
CA CYS A 45 1.21 -12.97 -19.65
C CYS A 45 1.70 -11.85 -20.57
N ALA A 46 2.20 -10.74 -20.02
CA ALA A 46 2.74 -9.64 -20.81
C ALA A 46 3.96 -10.09 -21.65
N LEU A 47 4.90 -10.79 -21.01
CA LEU A 47 6.07 -11.35 -21.69
C LEU A 47 5.65 -12.36 -22.77
N ALA A 48 4.70 -13.25 -22.48
CA ALA A 48 4.25 -14.28 -23.42
C ALA A 48 3.48 -13.71 -24.62
N VAL A 49 2.65 -12.68 -24.41
CA VAL A 49 1.92 -11.98 -25.49
C VAL A 49 2.90 -11.28 -26.44
N VAL A 50 3.98 -10.69 -25.91
CA VAL A 50 4.99 -9.99 -26.72
C VAL A 50 5.98 -10.95 -27.37
N ASN A 51 6.39 -12.02 -26.68
CA ASN A 51 7.38 -12.99 -27.14
C ASN A 51 6.98 -13.70 -28.45
N ARG A 52 5.70 -13.63 -28.86
CA ARG A 52 5.22 -14.16 -30.14
C ARG A 52 5.96 -13.58 -31.37
N ASN A 53 6.69 -12.46 -31.22
CA ASN A 53 7.43 -11.79 -32.29
C ASN A 53 8.98 -11.90 -32.16
N ASP A 54 9.52 -12.71 -31.24
CA ASP A 54 10.97 -12.98 -31.05
C ASP A 54 11.87 -11.72 -30.88
N THR A 55 11.42 -10.74 -30.09
CA THR A 55 12.13 -9.47 -29.84
C THR A 55 12.91 -9.44 -28.51
N SER A 56 13.06 -10.59 -27.84
CA SER A 56 13.55 -10.67 -26.45
C SER A 56 14.97 -10.12 -26.24
N HIS A 57 15.84 -10.26 -27.25
CA HIS A 57 17.24 -9.81 -27.23
C HIS A 57 17.41 -8.29 -27.09
N ILE A 58 16.35 -7.51 -27.34
CA ILE A 58 16.37 -6.04 -27.20
C ILE A 58 16.33 -5.61 -25.72
N TYR A 59 15.75 -6.44 -24.85
CA TYR A 59 15.39 -6.04 -23.49
C TYR A 59 16.25 -6.66 -22.40
N SER A 60 16.80 -7.85 -22.66
CA SER A 60 17.54 -8.61 -21.67
C SER A 60 18.51 -9.57 -22.34
N SER A 61 19.60 -9.89 -21.63
CA SER A 61 20.42 -11.07 -21.95
C SER A 61 19.67 -12.38 -21.73
N THR A 62 18.67 -12.37 -20.83
CA THR A 62 17.82 -13.54 -20.55
C THR A 62 16.63 -13.53 -21.50
N PRO A 63 16.45 -14.57 -22.34
CA PRO A 63 15.30 -14.66 -23.22
C PRO A 63 13.98 -14.61 -22.45
N PHE A 64 12.95 -14.00 -23.03
CA PHE A 64 11.62 -13.97 -22.42
C PHE A 64 11.08 -15.37 -22.14
N THR A 65 11.43 -16.35 -22.96
CA THR A 65 11.09 -17.77 -22.72
C THR A 65 11.60 -18.29 -21.39
N ALA A 66 12.80 -17.90 -20.96
CA ALA A 66 13.36 -18.30 -19.67
C ALA A 66 12.63 -17.60 -18.51
N LEU A 67 12.32 -16.31 -18.63
CA LEU A 67 11.54 -15.57 -17.63
C LEU A 67 10.11 -16.14 -17.49
N ILE A 68 9.47 -16.48 -18.61
CA ILE A 68 8.16 -17.14 -18.65
C ILE A 68 8.22 -18.49 -17.95
N ASP A 69 9.19 -19.35 -18.32
CA ASP A 69 9.34 -20.68 -17.72
C ASP A 69 9.60 -20.58 -16.21
N HIS A 70 10.47 -19.66 -15.76
CA HIS A 70 10.72 -19.43 -14.34
C HIS A 70 9.47 -18.96 -13.59
N GLY A 71 8.71 -18.00 -14.15
CA GLY A 71 7.47 -17.53 -13.54
C GLY A 71 6.39 -18.62 -13.45
N LEU A 72 6.24 -19.45 -14.49
CA LEU A 72 5.32 -20.59 -14.47
C LEU A 72 5.74 -21.65 -13.45
N THR A 73 7.03 -21.96 -13.36
CA THR A 73 7.57 -22.86 -12.34
C THR A 73 7.36 -22.31 -10.93
N TRP A 74 7.58 -21.00 -10.73
CA TRP A 74 7.33 -20.36 -9.45
C TRP A 74 5.85 -20.47 -9.06
N LEU A 75 4.92 -20.17 -9.97
CA LEU A 75 3.48 -20.30 -9.72
C LEU A 75 3.10 -21.74 -9.35
N ALA A 76 3.62 -22.74 -10.06
CA ALA A 76 3.35 -24.14 -9.76
C ALA A 76 3.85 -24.55 -8.36
N ASN A 77 5.01 -24.04 -7.93
CA ASN A 77 5.60 -24.33 -6.63
C ASN A 77 4.91 -23.59 -5.46
N HIS A 78 4.15 -22.54 -5.74
CA HIS A 78 3.47 -21.70 -4.74
C HIS A 78 1.94 -21.76 -4.86
N GLN A 79 1.40 -22.83 -5.45
CA GLN A 79 -0.02 -23.14 -5.38
C GLN A 79 -0.39 -23.53 -3.95
N ASN A 80 -1.49 -22.97 -3.43
CA ASN A 80 -1.99 -23.32 -2.12
C ASN A 80 -2.48 -24.79 -2.10
N ARG A 81 -2.56 -25.36 -0.90
CA ARG A 81 -2.97 -26.77 -0.73
C ARG A 81 -4.37 -27.07 -1.23
N ASP A 82 -5.22 -26.06 -1.34
CA ASP A 82 -6.59 -26.17 -1.87
C ASP A 82 -6.64 -26.14 -3.41
N GLY A 83 -5.52 -25.88 -4.08
CA GLY A 83 -5.42 -25.77 -5.54
C GLY A 83 -5.53 -24.34 -6.08
N GLY A 84 -5.84 -23.35 -5.25
CA GLY A 84 -5.88 -21.95 -5.65
C GLY A 84 -4.57 -21.19 -5.42
N TRP A 85 -4.61 -19.88 -5.63
CA TRP A 85 -3.54 -18.94 -5.27
C TRP A 85 -4.11 -17.71 -4.55
N GLY A 86 -3.39 -17.26 -3.52
CA GLY A 86 -3.58 -15.95 -2.90
C GLY A 86 -2.65 -14.89 -3.49
N ASP A 87 -2.83 -13.64 -3.06
CA ASP A 87 -2.07 -12.51 -3.62
C ASP A 87 -0.59 -12.51 -3.22
N THR A 88 -0.27 -13.16 -2.10
CA THR A 88 1.09 -13.45 -1.62
C THR A 88 1.24 -14.94 -1.31
N ILE A 89 2.47 -15.37 -0.99
CA ILE A 89 2.73 -16.75 -0.51
C ILE A 89 2.13 -17.08 0.86
N LEU A 90 1.58 -16.09 1.57
CA LEU A 90 0.91 -16.26 2.88
C LEU A 90 -0.61 -16.13 2.78
N SER A 91 -1.12 -15.69 1.63
CA SER A 91 -2.52 -15.31 1.44
C SER A 91 -3.40 -16.51 1.10
N GLU A 92 -4.66 -16.44 1.55
CA GLU A 92 -5.70 -17.41 1.19
C GLU A 92 -6.04 -17.33 -0.30
N SER A 93 -6.46 -18.46 -0.88
CA SER A 93 -6.81 -18.54 -2.29
C SER A 93 -8.00 -17.66 -2.62
N ASN A 94 -7.87 -16.82 -3.65
CA ASN A 94 -8.96 -15.98 -4.12
C ASN A 94 -9.19 -16.13 -5.63
N ILE A 95 -10.41 -15.80 -6.07
CA ILE A 95 -10.85 -16.04 -7.44
C ILE A 95 -10.02 -15.27 -8.48
N SER A 96 -9.62 -14.04 -8.18
CA SER A 96 -8.91 -13.17 -9.12
C SER A 96 -7.51 -13.68 -9.38
N THR A 97 -6.76 -13.95 -8.32
CA THR A 97 -5.38 -14.43 -8.42
C THR A 97 -5.31 -15.86 -8.91
N THR A 98 -6.27 -16.71 -8.52
CA THR A 98 -6.36 -18.09 -9.03
C THR A 98 -6.64 -18.11 -10.53
N VAL A 99 -7.60 -17.33 -11.03
CA VAL A 99 -7.94 -17.32 -12.46
C VAL A 99 -6.82 -16.73 -13.31
N LEU A 100 -6.13 -15.67 -12.84
CA LEU A 100 -4.96 -15.12 -13.52
C LEU A 100 -3.81 -16.14 -13.59
N SER A 101 -3.51 -16.80 -12.46
CA SER A 101 -2.45 -17.81 -12.38
C SER A 101 -2.75 -19.03 -13.24
N TRP A 102 -4.00 -19.53 -13.22
CA TRP A 102 -4.45 -20.62 -14.09
C TRP A 102 -4.40 -20.24 -15.58
N ALA A 103 -4.73 -18.99 -15.92
CA ALA A 103 -4.80 -18.55 -17.29
C ALA A 103 -3.43 -18.59 -17.98
N VAL A 104 -2.36 -18.15 -17.31
CA VAL A 104 -1.03 -18.07 -17.92
C VAL A 104 -0.40 -19.40 -18.27
N PHE A 105 -0.81 -20.50 -17.65
CA PHE A 105 -0.36 -21.83 -18.06
C PHE A 105 -0.80 -22.21 -19.49
N ALA A 106 -1.72 -21.45 -20.12
CA ALA A 106 -2.02 -21.58 -21.55
C ALA A 106 -0.81 -21.25 -22.46
N PHE A 107 0.18 -20.51 -21.94
CA PHE A 107 1.43 -20.20 -22.64
C PHE A 107 2.53 -21.22 -22.39
N ALA A 108 2.33 -22.20 -21.50
CA ALA A 108 3.30 -23.24 -21.25
C ALA A 108 3.51 -24.12 -22.50
N ASP A 109 4.73 -24.62 -22.65
CA ASP A 109 5.05 -25.61 -23.69
C ASP A 109 4.19 -26.86 -23.49
N ARG A 110 3.31 -27.14 -24.45
CA ARG A 110 2.36 -28.26 -24.42
C ARG A 110 3.04 -29.63 -24.42
N THR A 111 4.33 -29.70 -24.78
CA THR A 111 5.11 -30.93 -24.73
C THR A 111 5.58 -31.25 -23.31
N LYS A 112 5.61 -30.26 -22.40
CA LYS A 112 6.00 -30.43 -21.00
C LYS A 112 4.77 -30.79 -20.15
N THR A 113 4.75 -32.00 -19.61
CA THR A 113 3.68 -32.46 -18.70
C THR A 113 3.81 -31.94 -17.27
N GLN A 114 4.87 -31.20 -16.96
CA GLN A 114 5.25 -30.79 -15.60
C GLN A 114 4.18 -29.95 -14.87
N PHE A 115 3.27 -29.28 -15.58
CA PHE A 115 2.23 -28.41 -15.00
C PHE A 115 0.83 -29.04 -14.97
N GLN A 116 0.69 -30.32 -15.37
CA GLN A 116 -0.62 -30.97 -15.48
C GLN A 116 -1.35 -31.07 -14.13
N SER A 117 -0.62 -31.40 -13.05
CA SER A 117 -1.19 -31.46 -11.69
C SER A 117 -1.65 -30.08 -11.23
N THR A 118 -0.80 -29.07 -11.38
CA THR A 118 -1.10 -27.67 -11.03
C THR A 118 -2.37 -27.18 -11.73
N LEU A 119 -2.49 -27.45 -13.04
CA LEU A 119 -3.67 -27.13 -13.82
C LEU A 119 -4.92 -27.87 -13.33
N SER A 120 -4.83 -29.17 -13.05
CA SER A 120 -5.96 -29.95 -12.55
C SER A 120 -6.49 -29.39 -11.23
N PHE A 121 -5.60 -29.12 -10.26
CA PHE A 121 -6.01 -28.58 -8.96
C PHE A 121 -6.60 -27.18 -9.08
N ALA A 122 -6.04 -26.33 -9.95
CA ALA A 122 -6.57 -25.00 -10.21
C ALA A 122 -7.99 -25.06 -10.80
N GLU A 123 -8.21 -25.94 -11.76
CA GLU A 123 -9.53 -26.13 -12.36
C GLU A 123 -10.54 -26.68 -11.36
N ASP A 124 -10.14 -27.60 -10.49
CA ASP A 124 -11.02 -28.13 -9.44
C ASP A 124 -11.40 -27.04 -8.42
N TRP A 125 -10.45 -26.19 -8.03
CA TRP A 125 -10.73 -25.02 -7.19
C TRP A 125 -11.69 -24.04 -7.89
N ILE A 126 -11.45 -23.71 -9.17
CA ILE A 126 -12.32 -22.82 -9.95
C ILE A 126 -13.72 -23.44 -10.12
N ARG A 127 -13.84 -24.75 -10.37
CA ARG A 127 -15.13 -25.45 -10.44
C ARG A 127 -15.89 -25.33 -9.12
N ALA A 128 -15.20 -25.52 -7.99
CA ALA A 128 -15.80 -25.42 -6.67
C ALA A 128 -16.27 -23.98 -6.37
N TYR A 129 -15.50 -22.96 -6.75
CA TYR A 129 -15.80 -21.56 -6.45
C TYR A 129 -16.80 -20.92 -7.43
N ALA A 130 -16.58 -21.09 -8.74
CA ALA A 130 -17.31 -20.41 -9.82
C ALA A 130 -18.42 -21.28 -10.44
N GLY A 131 -18.56 -22.54 -10.01
CA GLY A 131 -19.50 -23.51 -10.58
C GLY A 131 -19.04 -24.14 -11.89
N GLY A 132 -17.85 -23.78 -12.40
CA GLY A 132 -17.24 -24.37 -13.58
C GLY A 132 -16.18 -23.46 -14.23
N ILE A 133 -15.49 -24.00 -15.24
CA ILE A 133 -14.39 -23.33 -15.96
C ILE A 133 -14.81 -22.75 -17.31
N GLU A 134 -16.10 -22.82 -17.64
CA GLU A 134 -16.60 -22.29 -18.90
C GLU A 134 -16.52 -20.76 -18.93
N PRO A 135 -16.28 -20.12 -20.10
CA PRO A 135 -16.07 -18.67 -20.19
C PRO A 135 -17.15 -17.82 -19.51
N HIS A 136 -18.42 -18.22 -19.63
CA HIS A 136 -19.53 -17.49 -19.04
C HIS A 136 -19.54 -17.53 -17.51
N GLN A 137 -19.14 -18.65 -16.90
CA GLN A 137 -19.11 -18.84 -15.45
C GLN A 137 -17.97 -18.04 -14.81
N ILE A 138 -16.78 -18.10 -15.43
CA ILE A 138 -15.63 -17.30 -15.01
C ILE A 138 -15.96 -15.80 -15.15
N ALA A 139 -16.46 -15.39 -16.32
CA ALA A 139 -16.78 -13.99 -16.57
C ALA A 139 -17.84 -13.46 -15.59
N GLN A 140 -18.92 -14.20 -15.37
CA GLN A 140 -19.97 -13.81 -14.44
C GLN A 140 -19.45 -13.73 -13.01
N THR A 141 -18.64 -14.69 -12.56
CA THR A 141 -18.05 -14.71 -11.21
C THR A 141 -17.16 -13.50 -10.97
N ILE A 142 -16.25 -13.18 -11.90
CA ILE A 142 -15.38 -11.99 -11.80
C ILE A 142 -16.20 -10.69 -11.81
N LEU A 143 -17.19 -10.59 -12.70
CA LEU A 143 -18.07 -9.41 -12.74
C LEU A 143 -18.91 -9.25 -11.47
N SER A 144 -19.29 -10.35 -10.84
CA SER A 144 -20.08 -10.35 -9.60
C SER A 144 -19.22 -9.96 -8.39
N ARG A 145 -17.98 -10.44 -8.32
CA ARG A 145 -17.01 -10.14 -7.24
C ARG A 145 -16.71 -8.64 -7.12
N TYR A 146 -16.59 -7.94 -8.24
CA TYR A 146 -16.25 -6.50 -8.28
C TYR A 146 -17.46 -5.58 -8.55
N GLY A 147 -18.62 -6.15 -8.90
CA GLY A 147 -19.87 -5.43 -9.08
C GLY A 147 -19.79 -4.29 -10.12
N LYS A 148 -19.90 -3.04 -9.63
CA LYS A 148 -19.82 -1.83 -10.46
C LYS A 148 -18.39 -1.39 -10.74
N ASP A 149 -17.43 -1.86 -9.95
CA ASP A 149 -16.03 -1.54 -10.15
C ASP A 149 -15.47 -2.29 -11.36
N ARG A 150 -15.01 -1.51 -12.34
CA ARG A 150 -14.43 -2.01 -13.58
C ARG A 150 -12.91 -1.96 -13.57
N THR A 151 -12.30 -1.36 -12.55
CA THR A 151 -10.84 -1.18 -12.46
C THR A 151 -10.11 -2.52 -12.32
N PHE A 152 -10.75 -3.54 -11.73
CA PHE A 152 -10.22 -4.89 -11.59
C PHE A 152 -10.81 -5.90 -12.57
N SER A 153 -12.14 -5.91 -12.72
CA SER A 153 -12.82 -6.92 -13.53
C SER A 153 -12.42 -6.87 -15.01
N VAL A 154 -12.23 -5.68 -15.59
CA VAL A 154 -11.79 -5.53 -16.98
C VAL A 154 -10.37 -6.08 -17.20
N PRO A 155 -9.35 -5.73 -16.39
CA PRO A 155 -8.01 -6.31 -16.54
C PRO A 155 -7.96 -7.83 -16.40
N ILE A 156 -8.65 -8.40 -15.41
CA ILE A 156 -8.67 -9.85 -15.20
C ILE A 156 -9.26 -10.56 -16.43
N LEU A 157 -10.41 -10.08 -16.93
CA LEU A 157 -11.04 -10.67 -18.11
C LEU A 157 -10.23 -10.46 -19.38
N THR A 158 -9.58 -9.29 -19.54
CA THR A 158 -8.67 -9.02 -20.67
C THR A 158 -7.52 -10.01 -20.67
N HIS A 159 -6.88 -10.23 -19.53
CA HIS A 159 -5.82 -11.23 -19.38
C HIS A 159 -6.30 -12.64 -19.76
N CYS A 160 -7.48 -13.05 -19.29
CA CYS A 160 -8.02 -14.38 -19.59
C CYS A 160 -8.38 -14.54 -21.07
N VAL A 161 -8.88 -13.50 -21.74
CA VAL A 161 -9.10 -13.49 -23.19
C VAL A 161 -7.77 -13.63 -23.94
N LEU A 162 -6.73 -12.88 -23.55
CA LEU A 162 -5.42 -12.93 -24.20
C LEU A 162 -4.72 -14.29 -24.03
N ALA A 163 -4.94 -14.95 -22.89
CA ALA A 163 -4.53 -16.32 -22.64
C ALA A 163 -5.40 -17.38 -23.35
N GLY A 164 -6.50 -16.97 -24.02
CA GLY A 164 -7.41 -17.87 -24.74
C GLY A 164 -8.35 -18.69 -23.83
N ARG A 165 -8.44 -18.36 -22.54
CA ARG A 165 -9.30 -19.07 -21.57
C ARG A 165 -10.78 -18.69 -21.66
N LEU A 166 -11.09 -17.54 -22.24
CA LEU A 166 -12.48 -17.08 -22.45
C LEU A 166 -12.96 -17.25 -23.90
N GLY A 167 -12.34 -18.19 -24.63
CA GLY A 167 -12.60 -18.47 -26.04
C GLY A 167 -11.62 -17.77 -26.99
N THR A 168 -11.83 -17.97 -28.28
CA THR A 168 -10.99 -17.42 -29.35
C THR A 168 -11.77 -16.45 -30.24
N GLY A 169 -11.07 -15.54 -30.91
CA GLY A 169 -11.68 -14.63 -31.88
C GLY A 169 -12.42 -13.47 -31.22
N LYS A 170 -13.33 -12.86 -31.99
CA LYS A 170 -14.00 -11.62 -31.62
C LYS A 170 -14.98 -11.80 -30.46
N GLU A 171 -15.69 -12.92 -30.43
CA GLU A 171 -16.73 -13.25 -29.48
C GLU A 171 -16.20 -13.36 -28.04
N ALA A 172 -14.94 -13.79 -27.86
CA ALA A 172 -14.28 -13.84 -26.55
C ALA A 172 -14.23 -12.46 -25.87
N TRP A 173 -14.12 -11.39 -26.64
CA TRP A 173 -14.10 -10.03 -26.11
C TRP A 173 -15.49 -9.56 -25.64
N SER A 174 -16.58 -10.25 -25.97
CA SER A 174 -17.91 -9.90 -25.47
C SER A 174 -18.02 -9.93 -23.94
N TRP A 175 -17.20 -10.73 -23.27
CA TRP A 175 -17.11 -10.84 -21.80
C TRP A 175 -16.46 -9.60 -21.14
N VAL A 176 -15.60 -8.89 -21.86
CA VAL A 176 -14.85 -7.74 -21.35
C VAL A 176 -15.69 -6.47 -21.51
N LYS A 177 -15.97 -5.76 -20.41
CA LYS A 177 -16.69 -4.48 -20.45
C LYS A 177 -15.83 -3.38 -21.07
N GLN A 178 -16.41 -2.57 -21.95
CA GLN A 178 -15.73 -1.43 -22.55
C GLN A 178 -15.46 -0.32 -21.50
N LEU A 179 -14.20 0.07 -21.35
CA LEU A 179 -13.80 1.27 -20.63
C LEU A 179 -13.82 2.49 -21.57
N PRO A 180 -14.27 3.67 -21.11
CA PRO A 180 -14.42 4.86 -21.95
C PRO A 180 -13.08 5.58 -22.14
N PHE A 181 -12.14 4.96 -22.86
CA PHE A 181 -10.80 5.50 -23.05
C PHE A 181 -10.78 6.86 -23.75
N GLU A 182 -11.79 7.14 -24.56
CA GLU A 182 -11.97 8.44 -25.22
C GLU A 182 -12.00 9.63 -24.25
N LEU A 183 -12.42 9.41 -23.00
CA LEU A 183 -12.49 10.46 -21.97
C LEU A 183 -11.10 10.89 -21.48
N ALA A 184 -10.09 10.03 -21.64
CA ALA A 184 -8.70 10.38 -21.32
C ALA A 184 -8.16 11.51 -22.23
N ALA A 185 -8.74 11.71 -23.41
CA ALA A 185 -8.35 12.79 -24.31
C ALA A 185 -8.82 14.18 -23.84
N CYS A 186 -9.80 14.25 -22.93
CA CYS A 186 -10.31 15.51 -22.39
C CYS A 186 -9.28 16.19 -21.47
N PRO A 187 -9.31 17.52 -21.31
CA PRO A 187 -8.45 18.22 -20.36
C PRO A 187 -8.62 17.71 -18.93
N HIS A 188 -7.52 17.58 -18.18
CA HIS A 188 -7.51 17.01 -16.83
C HIS A 188 -8.47 17.72 -15.86
N HIS A 189 -8.60 19.05 -15.97
CA HIS A 189 -9.51 19.83 -15.12
C HIS A 189 -10.99 19.46 -15.29
N TRP A 190 -11.36 18.76 -16.37
CA TRP A 190 -12.71 18.22 -16.56
C TRP A 190 -12.93 16.90 -15.83
N PHE A 191 -11.89 16.17 -15.43
CA PHE A 191 -12.05 14.82 -14.87
C PHE A 191 -12.81 14.84 -13.54
N ALA A 192 -12.50 15.81 -12.67
CA ALA A 192 -13.24 16.03 -11.42
C ALA A 192 -14.71 16.41 -11.67
N ALA A 193 -14.98 17.18 -12.74
CA ALA A 193 -16.34 17.60 -13.11
C ALA A 193 -17.15 16.45 -13.75
N LEU A 194 -16.49 15.58 -14.52
CA LEU A 194 -17.09 14.46 -15.25
C LEU A 194 -17.39 13.24 -14.37
N ARG A 195 -16.98 13.26 -13.09
CA ARG A 195 -17.17 12.15 -12.13
C ARG A 195 -16.83 10.79 -12.75
N LEU A 196 -15.70 10.73 -13.45
CA LEU A 196 -15.32 9.51 -14.14
C LEU A 196 -15.24 8.35 -13.14
N PRO A 197 -15.75 7.14 -13.47
CA PRO A 197 -15.80 5.99 -12.56
C PRO A 197 -14.44 5.30 -12.39
N VAL A 198 -13.36 6.06 -12.58
CA VAL A 198 -11.97 5.60 -12.65
C VAL A 198 -11.11 6.61 -11.92
N VAL A 199 -10.20 6.06 -11.13
CA VAL A 199 -9.29 6.81 -10.27
C VAL A 199 -8.22 7.49 -11.12
N SER A 200 -7.71 8.62 -10.63
CA SER A 200 -6.62 9.39 -11.25
C SER A 200 -5.45 8.49 -11.70
N TYR A 201 -5.10 7.49 -10.89
CA TYR A 201 -4.02 6.55 -11.15
C TYR A 201 -4.39 5.36 -12.08
N ALA A 202 -5.67 5.16 -12.40
CA ALA A 202 -6.14 4.06 -13.27
C ALA A 202 -6.15 4.45 -14.76
N LEU A 203 -5.70 5.66 -15.08
CA LEU A 203 -5.70 6.21 -16.44
C LEU A 203 -4.96 5.32 -17.46
N PRO A 204 -3.75 4.77 -17.17
CA PRO A 204 -3.05 3.87 -18.09
C PRO A 204 -3.85 2.62 -18.43
N ALA A 205 -4.39 1.98 -17.39
CA ALA A 205 -5.27 0.83 -17.49
C ALA A 205 -6.52 1.13 -18.34
N LEU A 206 -7.20 2.25 -18.07
CA LEU A 206 -8.37 2.68 -18.83
C LEU A 206 -8.06 2.88 -20.31
N ILE A 207 -6.91 3.49 -20.64
CA ILE A 207 -6.52 3.73 -22.02
C ILE A 207 -6.23 2.40 -22.72
N ALA A 208 -5.31 1.60 -22.18
CA ALA A 208 -4.82 0.40 -22.84
C ALA A 208 -5.93 -0.67 -22.98
N MET A 209 -6.68 -0.94 -21.91
CA MET A 209 -7.73 -1.95 -21.92
C MET A 209 -9.00 -1.49 -22.64
N GLY A 210 -9.33 -0.19 -22.56
CA GLY A 210 -10.39 0.38 -23.37
C GLY A 210 -10.06 0.29 -24.87
N TYR A 211 -8.80 0.54 -25.24
CA TYR A 211 -8.35 0.47 -26.62
C TYR A 211 -8.34 -0.96 -27.17
N VAL A 212 -7.70 -1.92 -26.49
CA VAL A 212 -7.66 -3.34 -26.96
C VAL A 212 -9.07 -3.91 -27.10
N ARG A 213 -9.98 -3.54 -26.17
CA ARG A 213 -11.37 -3.98 -26.24
C ARG A 213 -12.12 -3.40 -27.44
N HIS A 214 -11.89 -2.12 -27.76
CA HIS A 214 -12.48 -1.47 -28.93
C HIS A 214 -11.89 -2.02 -30.24
N PHE A 215 -10.59 -2.36 -30.25
CA PHE A 215 -9.90 -2.95 -31.38
C PHE A 215 -10.54 -4.28 -31.81
N TYR A 216 -10.73 -5.21 -30.89
CA TYR A 216 -11.28 -6.53 -31.22
C TYR A 216 -12.81 -6.55 -31.35
N TYR A 217 -13.53 -5.75 -30.57
CA TYR A 217 -15.00 -5.77 -30.56
C TYR A 217 -15.58 -4.34 -30.49
N PRO A 218 -15.46 -3.56 -31.58
CA PRO A 218 -15.91 -2.17 -31.58
C PRO A 218 -17.42 -2.06 -31.35
N THR A 219 -17.85 -0.94 -30.77
CA THR A 219 -19.28 -0.64 -30.60
C THR A 219 -20.04 -0.66 -31.93
N ARG A 220 -21.30 -1.09 -31.90
CA ARG A 220 -22.21 -1.06 -33.07
C ARG A 220 -22.67 0.37 -33.42
N ASN A 221 -22.54 1.33 -32.50
CA ASN A 221 -22.85 2.72 -32.75
C ASN A 221 -21.72 3.37 -33.61
N PRO A 222 -22.01 3.82 -34.84
CA PRO A 222 -20.99 4.33 -35.75
C PRO A 222 -20.33 5.63 -35.27
N LEU A 223 -21.10 6.53 -34.64
CA LEU A 223 -20.58 7.78 -34.08
C LEU A 223 -19.56 7.49 -32.98
N MET A 224 -19.93 6.66 -32.01
CA MET A 224 -19.02 6.28 -30.92
C MET A 224 -17.81 5.50 -31.41
N ARG A 225 -17.98 4.69 -32.47
CA ARG A 225 -16.85 3.99 -33.11
C ARG A 225 -15.87 4.98 -33.72
N TRP A 226 -16.37 6.00 -34.42
CA TRP A 226 -15.54 7.06 -34.98
C TRP A 226 -14.83 7.86 -33.89
N ILE A 227 -15.55 8.33 -32.86
CA ILE A 227 -14.98 9.08 -31.72
C ILE A 227 -13.81 8.32 -31.10
N ARG A 228 -14.00 7.03 -30.77
CA ARG A 228 -12.96 6.19 -30.17
C ARG A 228 -11.76 5.98 -31.09
N SER A 229 -12.01 5.80 -32.37
CA SER A 229 -10.94 5.62 -33.36
C SER A 229 -10.14 6.90 -33.53
N ALA A 230 -10.80 8.07 -33.53
CA ALA A 230 -10.16 9.38 -33.58
C ALA A 230 -9.37 9.71 -32.28
N ALA A 231 -9.86 9.26 -31.13
CA ALA A 231 -9.19 9.49 -29.84
C ALA A 231 -7.87 8.71 -29.70
N ARG A 232 -7.71 7.59 -30.43
CA ARG A 232 -6.60 6.64 -30.28
C ARG A 232 -5.22 7.31 -30.19
N ASN A 233 -4.83 8.09 -31.19
CA ASN A 233 -3.47 8.63 -31.26
C ASN A 233 -3.22 9.63 -30.11
N ARG A 234 -4.23 10.42 -29.75
CA ARG A 234 -4.15 11.36 -28.62
C ARG A 234 -4.03 10.61 -27.29
N THR A 235 -4.82 9.56 -27.08
CA THR A 235 -4.75 8.79 -25.83
C THR A 235 -3.47 7.97 -25.72
N LEU A 236 -2.92 7.46 -26.82
CA LEU A 236 -1.61 6.80 -26.82
C LEU A 236 -0.47 7.78 -26.52
N LYS A 237 -0.54 9.00 -27.05
CA LYS A 237 0.41 10.06 -26.72
C LYS A 237 0.36 10.42 -25.23
N ILE A 238 -0.85 10.58 -24.68
CA ILE A 238 -1.02 10.83 -23.23
C ILE A 238 -0.44 9.68 -22.42
N LEU A 239 -0.69 8.44 -22.84
CA LEU A 239 -0.16 7.25 -22.18
C LEU A 239 1.37 7.21 -22.15
N GLU A 240 2.03 7.67 -23.22
CA GLU A 240 3.48 7.86 -23.29
C GLU A 240 3.97 9.00 -22.41
N GLU A 241 3.31 10.16 -22.47
CA GLU A 241 3.67 11.36 -21.70
C GLU A 241 3.58 11.12 -20.18
N ILE A 242 2.63 10.30 -19.72
CA ILE A 242 2.49 9.96 -18.30
C ILE A 242 3.33 8.76 -17.87
N GLN A 243 4.03 8.06 -18.78
CA GLN A 243 4.87 6.93 -18.41
C GLN A 243 6.17 7.43 -17.76
N PRO A 244 6.47 7.02 -16.53
CA PRO A 244 7.71 7.38 -15.86
C PRO A 244 8.95 6.90 -16.62
N ALA A 245 10.09 7.56 -16.39
CA ALA A 245 11.37 7.20 -17.00
C ALA A 245 11.84 5.77 -16.64
N GLY A 246 11.38 5.22 -15.50
CA GLY A 246 11.59 3.82 -15.12
C GLY A 246 10.83 2.81 -16.01
N GLY A 247 9.81 3.27 -16.73
CA GLY A 247 8.97 2.48 -17.64
C GLY A 247 7.75 1.84 -17.00
N GLY A 248 7.73 1.68 -15.67
CA GLY A 248 6.57 1.21 -14.91
C GLY A 248 5.60 2.33 -14.58
N TYR A 249 4.31 2.04 -14.54
CA TYR A 249 3.30 2.95 -13.99
C TYR A 249 3.14 2.67 -12.49
N LEU A 250 3.26 3.72 -11.66
CA LEU A 250 3.14 3.62 -10.19
C LEU A 250 4.11 2.62 -9.56
N GLU A 251 5.23 2.33 -10.22
CA GLU A 251 6.13 1.23 -9.83
C GLU A 251 5.43 -0.14 -9.68
N ALA A 252 4.25 -0.32 -10.27
CA ALA A 252 3.39 -1.49 -10.10
C ALA A 252 3.49 -2.47 -11.26
N ILE A 253 3.75 -3.74 -10.95
CA ILE A 253 3.86 -4.80 -11.95
C ILE A 253 2.52 -5.12 -12.61
N PRO A 254 1.40 -5.30 -11.88
CA PRO A 254 0.14 -5.66 -12.51
C PRO A 254 -0.34 -4.60 -13.50
N LEU A 255 -0.34 -3.32 -13.10
CA LEU A 255 -0.77 -2.21 -13.96
C LEU A 255 0.08 -2.12 -15.23
N THR A 256 1.40 -2.15 -15.08
CA THR A 256 2.35 -2.08 -16.20
C THR A 256 2.18 -3.27 -17.15
N SER A 257 2.01 -4.47 -16.60
CA SER A 257 1.78 -5.70 -17.37
C SER A 257 0.47 -5.64 -18.15
N PHE A 258 -0.63 -5.19 -17.54
CA PHE A 258 -1.91 -5.03 -18.24
C PHE A 258 -1.83 -4.04 -19.39
N VAL A 259 -1.09 -2.93 -19.22
CA VAL A 259 -0.85 -1.96 -20.30
C VAL A 259 -0.05 -2.59 -21.43
N ALA A 260 1.09 -3.22 -21.13
CA ALA A 260 1.96 -3.84 -22.11
C ALA A 260 1.24 -4.91 -22.94
N MET A 261 0.59 -5.88 -22.27
CA MET A 261 -0.12 -6.97 -22.96
C MET A 261 -1.27 -6.46 -23.84
N SER A 262 -2.00 -5.43 -23.38
CA SER A 262 -3.15 -4.88 -24.10
C SER A 262 -2.72 -4.13 -25.36
N LEU A 263 -1.68 -3.29 -25.26
CA LEU A 263 -1.13 -2.55 -26.41
C LEU A 263 -0.48 -3.49 -27.41
N ALA A 264 0.33 -4.44 -26.95
CA ALA A 264 0.94 -5.46 -27.80
C ALA A 264 -0.12 -6.25 -28.58
N ALA A 265 -1.18 -6.71 -27.89
CA ALA A 265 -2.25 -7.46 -28.52
C ALA A 265 -3.14 -6.64 -29.47
N SER A 266 -3.13 -5.30 -29.40
CA SER A 266 -3.94 -4.41 -30.26
C SER A 266 -3.13 -3.77 -31.39
N GLY A 267 -2.00 -4.37 -31.77
CA GLY A 267 -1.18 -3.93 -32.90
C GLY A 267 -0.32 -2.70 -32.61
N ALA A 268 -0.04 -2.42 -31.32
CA ALA A 268 0.84 -1.34 -30.88
C ALA A 268 2.10 -1.90 -30.17
N ILE A 269 2.60 -3.05 -30.61
CA ILE A 269 3.75 -3.72 -30.00
C ILE A 269 5.05 -2.91 -30.09
N ASP A 270 5.23 -2.18 -31.19
CA ASP A 270 6.41 -1.33 -31.43
C ASP A 270 6.28 0.07 -30.79
N HIS A 271 5.22 0.30 -30.02
CA HIS A 271 5.02 1.58 -29.33
C HIS A 271 6.04 1.73 -28.18
N PRO A 272 6.65 2.93 -27.98
CA PRO A 272 7.62 3.17 -26.91
C PRO A 272 7.11 2.74 -25.52
N VAL A 273 5.82 2.96 -25.26
CA VAL A 273 5.15 2.51 -24.02
C VAL A 273 5.35 1.03 -23.74
N VAL A 274 5.17 0.17 -24.75
CA VAL A 274 5.34 -1.29 -24.59
C VAL A 274 6.81 -1.62 -24.33
N HIS A 275 7.72 -1.00 -25.08
CA HIS A 275 9.16 -1.22 -24.90
C HIS A 275 9.62 -0.85 -23.48
N ASN A 276 9.22 0.32 -22.99
CA ASN A 276 9.56 0.79 -21.65
C ASN A 276 8.91 -0.07 -20.56
N ALA A 277 7.66 -0.50 -20.75
CA ALA A 277 6.98 -1.39 -19.81
C ALA A 277 7.67 -2.76 -19.71
N LEU A 278 8.16 -3.31 -20.82
CA LEU A 278 8.91 -4.57 -20.82
C LEU A 278 10.27 -4.43 -20.13
N ARG A 279 10.99 -3.34 -20.37
CA ARG A 279 12.24 -3.03 -19.65
C ARG A 279 12.00 -3.00 -18.15
N PHE A 280 10.92 -2.35 -17.71
CA PHE A 280 10.52 -2.33 -16.30
C PHE A 280 10.20 -3.74 -15.77
N ILE A 281 9.34 -4.50 -16.45
CA ILE A 281 8.97 -5.86 -16.01
C ILE A 281 10.21 -6.75 -15.89
N VAL A 282 11.12 -6.71 -16.87
CA VAL A 282 12.36 -7.50 -16.85
C VAL A 282 13.28 -7.07 -15.70
N ALA A 283 13.45 -5.77 -15.47
CA ALA A 283 14.32 -5.26 -14.41
C ALA A 283 13.82 -5.58 -13.01
N SER A 284 12.50 -5.77 -12.86
CA SER A 284 11.82 -5.94 -11.57
C SER A 284 11.59 -7.40 -11.16
N VAL A 285 12.11 -8.36 -11.93
CA VAL A 285 12.02 -9.79 -11.56
C VAL A 285 12.83 -10.06 -10.30
N GLN A 286 12.26 -10.81 -9.37
CA GLN A 286 12.95 -11.24 -8.16
C GLN A 286 13.86 -12.45 -8.44
N ALA A 287 14.83 -12.68 -7.57
CA ALA A 287 15.79 -13.78 -7.72
C ALA A 287 15.15 -15.17 -7.76
N ASP A 288 13.96 -15.34 -7.17
CA ASP A 288 13.20 -16.59 -7.19
C ASP A 288 12.35 -16.78 -8.47
N GLY A 289 12.38 -15.82 -9.40
CA GLY A 289 11.60 -15.83 -10.64
C GLY A 289 10.18 -15.28 -10.52
N SER A 290 9.83 -14.69 -9.37
CA SER A 290 8.54 -14.03 -9.15
C SER A 290 8.59 -12.52 -9.32
N TRP A 291 7.42 -11.89 -9.22
CA TRP A 291 7.28 -10.43 -9.14
C TRP A 291 6.50 -10.03 -7.90
N ALA A 292 6.89 -8.92 -7.28
CA ALA A 292 6.09 -8.24 -6.27
C ALA A 292 5.02 -7.35 -6.93
N ILE A 293 4.05 -6.90 -6.13
CA ILE A 293 2.98 -6.02 -6.59
C ILE A 293 3.46 -4.62 -6.96
N ASP A 294 4.38 -4.10 -6.15
CA ASP A 294 5.12 -2.87 -6.32
C ASP A 294 6.61 -3.23 -6.14
N THR A 295 7.50 -2.44 -6.72
CA THR A 295 8.93 -2.74 -6.74
C THR A 295 9.69 -2.08 -5.60
N ASN A 296 9.14 -1.03 -4.96
CA ASN A 296 9.92 -0.25 -4.02
C ASN A 296 9.07 0.56 -3.04
N LEU A 297 9.39 0.51 -1.74
CA LEU A 297 8.75 1.34 -0.69
C LEU A 297 9.79 2.17 0.10
N ALA A 298 10.93 2.50 -0.51
CA ALA A 298 12.10 2.98 0.21
C ALA A 298 11.86 4.25 1.05
N THR A 299 11.12 5.23 0.52
CA THR A 299 10.81 6.45 1.27
C THR A 299 9.90 6.13 2.45
N TRP A 300 8.86 5.33 2.22
CA TRP A 300 7.92 4.90 3.25
C TRP A 300 8.63 4.19 4.41
N VAL A 301 9.35 3.10 4.12
CA VAL A 301 10.01 2.32 5.18
C VAL A 301 11.17 3.07 5.82
N THR A 302 11.84 3.99 5.10
CA THR A 302 12.86 4.86 5.68
C THR A 302 12.26 5.81 6.70
N THR A 303 11.15 6.49 6.39
CA THR A 303 10.53 7.43 7.33
C THR A 303 10.03 6.70 8.58
N LEU A 304 9.41 5.53 8.41
CA LEU A 304 9.00 4.68 9.53
C LEU A 304 10.19 4.21 10.38
N SER A 305 11.29 3.81 9.75
CA SER A 305 12.51 3.35 10.44
C SER A 305 13.14 4.46 11.26
N VAL A 306 13.26 5.68 10.71
CA VAL A 306 13.74 6.86 11.43
C VAL A 306 12.86 7.14 12.64
N ASN A 307 11.53 7.11 12.46
CA ASN A 307 10.57 7.32 13.54
C ASN A 307 10.69 6.24 14.63
N ALA A 308 10.89 4.97 14.27
CA ALA A 308 11.10 3.90 15.25
C ALA A 308 12.41 4.08 16.03
N LEU A 309 13.52 4.33 15.32
CA LEU A 309 14.86 4.51 15.90
C LEU A 309 14.93 5.76 16.78
N SER A 310 14.29 6.87 16.40
CA SER A 310 14.27 8.11 17.20
C SER A 310 13.62 7.94 18.57
N ARG A 311 12.85 6.86 18.77
CA ARG A 311 12.27 6.52 20.06
C ARG A 311 13.25 5.77 20.97
N HIS A 312 14.33 5.19 20.44
CA HIS A 312 15.30 4.42 21.20
C HIS A 312 16.11 5.32 22.16
N PRO A 313 16.35 4.91 23.42
CA PRO A 313 17.13 5.70 24.38
C PRO A 313 18.52 6.11 23.86
N ASP A 314 19.19 5.18 23.16
CA ASP A 314 20.54 5.38 22.61
C ASP A 314 20.55 5.85 21.13
N TYR A 315 19.50 6.52 20.65
CA TYR A 315 19.34 6.88 19.22
C TYR A 315 20.59 7.57 18.64
N GLU A 316 21.15 8.55 19.33
CA GLU A 316 22.30 9.32 18.83
C GLU A 316 23.57 8.48 18.68
N THR A 317 23.70 7.41 19.48
CA THR A 317 24.81 6.45 19.39
C THR A 317 24.56 5.41 18.30
N LEU A 318 23.31 4.95 18.16
CA LEU A 318 22.91 3.95 17.18
C LEU A 318 22.91 4.47 15.74
N VAL A 319 22.56 5.75 15.56
CA VAL A 319 22.55 6.43 14.27
C VAL A 319 23.38 7.70 14.43
N PRO A 320 24.71 7.64 14.27
CA PRO A 320 25.59 8.79 14.42
C PRO A 320 25.29 9.89 13.39
N GLU A 321 25.83 11.09 13.63
CA GLU A 321 25.51 12.30 12.86
C GLU A 321 25.70 12.14 11.36
N ASN A 322 26.82 11.55 10.91
CA ASN A 322 27.09 11.31 9.49
C ASN A 322 26.01 10.44 8.82
N GLU A 323 25.48 9.44 9.52
CA GLU A 323 24.41 8.58 9.01
C GLU A 323 23.06 9.31 9.01
N ARG A 324 22.79 10.10 10.06
CA ARG A 324 21.63 11.00 10.09
C ARG A 324 21.66 11.97 8.90
N SER A 325 22.80 12.61 8.61
CA SER A 325 22.93 13.50 7.47
C SER A 325 22.67 12.82 6.12
N ARG A 326 23.07 11.54 5.95
CA ARG A 326 22.76 10.77 4.73
C ARG A 326 21.26 10.52 4.58
N ILE A 327 20.60 10.12 5.65
CA ILE A 327 19.14 9.92 5.67
C ILE A 327 18.42 11.25 5.39
N LEU A 328 18.87 12.34 6.01
CA LEU A 328 18.35 13.68 5.76
C LEU A 328 18.46 14.05 4.27
N HIS A 329 19.65 13.86 3.69
CA HIS A 329 19.90 14.13 2.28
C HIS A 329 18.98 13.31 1.37
N PHE A 330 18.83 12.01 1.63
CA PHE A 330 17.90 11.15 0.91
C PHE A 330 16.47 11.69 0.98
N LEU A 331 15.95 11.98 2.18
CA LEU A 331 14.58 12.48 2.35
C LEU A 331 14.36 13.84 1.66
N LEU A 332 15.30 14.77 1.77
CA LEU A 332 15.18 16.09 1.13
C LEU A 332 15.17 16.00 -0.40
N ASN A 333 15.91 15.05 -0.97
CA ASN A 333 15.94 14.82 -2.42
C ASN A 333 14.65 14.20 -2.96
N GLN A 334 13.86 13.52 -2.11
CA GLN A 334 12.58 12.91 -2.52
C GLN A 334 11.40 13.88 -2.52
N GLN A 335 11.56 15.10 -2.01
CA GLN A 335 10.46 16.07 -2.01
C GLN A 335 10.20 16.60 -3.42
N TYR A 336 8.96 16.46 -3.91
CA TYR A 336 8.58 17.03 -5.19
C TYR A 336 8.65 18.55 -5.17
N LYS A 337 9.44 19.13 -6.06
CA LYS A 337 9.62 20.60 -6.19
C LYS A 337 8.82 21.22 -7.31
N ASN A 338 8.28 20.40 -8.22
CA ASN A 338 7.46 20.80 -9.34
C ASN A 338 6.12 20.05 -9.30
N GLU A 339 5.16 20.51 -10.09
CA GLU A 339 3.90 19.78 -10.31
C GLU A 339 4.18 18.36 -10.82
N HIS A 340 3.48 17.38 -10.26
CA HIS A 340 3.67 15.98 -10.64
C HIS A 340 3.14 15.72 -12.06
N PRO A 341 3.95 15.18 -12.99
CA PRO A 341 3.56 15.07 -14.40
C PRO A 341 2.37 14.14 -14.65
N TYR A 342 2.17 13.14 -13.78
CA TYR A 342 1.10 12.17 -13.95
C TYR A 342 -0.21 12.58 -13.26
N THR A 343 -0.13 13.06 -12.01
CA THR A 343 -1.33 13.34 -11.19
C THR A 343 -1.66 14.83 -11.10
N HIS A 344 -0.80 15.70 -11.62
CA HIS A 344 -0.91 17.16 -11.48
C HIS A 344 -0.94 17.61 -10.01
N ALA A 345 -0.39 16.79 -9.10
CA ALA A 345 -0.26 17.14 -7.70
C ALA A 345 0.68 18.35 -7.56
N ALA A 346 0.29 19.30 -6.70
CA ALA A 346 1.12 20.47 -6.40
C ALA A 346 2.49 20.03 -5.80
N PRO A 347 3.55 20.84 -5.95
CA PRO A 347 4.83 20.57 -5.29
C PRO A 347 4.70 20.62 -3.76
N GLY A 348 5.60 19.91 -3.09
CA GLY A 348 5.76 19.91 -1.63
C GLY A 348 5.56 18.55 -0.96
N GLY A 349 4.88 17.62 -1.62
CA GLY A 349 4.68 16.25 -1.11
C GLY A 349 5.87 15.31 -1.33
N TRP A 350 5.79 14.15 -0.67
CA TRP A 350 6.68 13.00 -0.84
C TRP A 350 5.87 11.80 -1.31
N ALA A 351 6.50 10.91 -2.08
CA ALA A 351 5.96 9.61 -2.48
C ALA A 351 6.60 8.49 -1.65
N TRP A 352 5.97 7.32 -1.62
CA TRP A 352 6.47 6.10 -0.97
C TRP A 352 7.83 5.59 -1.47
N THR A 353 8.28 6.06 -2.64
CA THR A 353 9.53 5.64 -3.28
C THR A 353 10.31 6.82 -3.84
N HIS A 354 11.61 6.60 -4.06
CA HIS A 354 12.52 7.50 -4.77
C HIS A 354 12.48 7.28 -6.29
N LEU A 355 11.82 6.22 -6.75
CA LEU A 355 11.75 5.86 -8.15
C LEU A 355 10.77 6.78 -8.91
N PRO A 356 10.99 7.00 -10.24
CA PRO A 356 10.24 7.99 -11.00
C PRO A 356 8.71 7.77 -11.09
N GLY A 357 8.23 6.54 -10.84
CA GLY A 357 6.81 6.21 -10.83
C GLY A 357 6.09 6.49 -9.52
N GLY A 358 6.80 6.91 -8.47
CA GLY A 358 6.19 7.38 -7.23
C GLY A 358 5.22 8.54 -7.47
N VAL A 359 4.17 8.61 -6.65
CA VAL A 359 3.21 9.72 -6.65
C VAL A 359 3.18 10.32 -5.26
N PRO A 360 3.25 11.65 -5.11
CA PRO A 360 3.20 12.25 -3.78
C PRO A 360 1.85 11.98 -3.10
N ASP A 361 1.91 11.53 -1.85
CA ASP A 361 0.75 11.16 -1.05
C ASP A 361 0.83 11.70 0.39
N ALA A 362 -0.31 11.71 1.07
CA ALA A 362 -0.45 12.27 2.40
C ALA A 362 0.20 11.46 3.51
N ASP A 363 0.32 10.15 3.35
CA ASP A 363 0.86 9.28 4.40
C ASP A 363 2.39 9.42 4.43
N ASP A 364 3.02 9.34 3.25
CA ASP A 364 4.46 9.54 3.07
C ASP A 364 4.90 10.98 3.34
N THR A 365 4.10 11.97 2.93
CA THR A 365 4.38 13.37 3.28
C THR A 365 4.36 13.57 4.80
N SER A 366 3.39 12.97 5.50
CA SER A 366 3.33 13.03 6.96
C SER A 366 4.52 12.30 7.60
N GLY A 367 4.87 11.12 7.09
CA GLY A 367 6.02 10.32 7.53
C GLY A 367 7.34 11.07 7.38
N ALA A 368 7.55 11.71 6.22
CA ALA A 368 8.73 12.52 5.94
C ALA A 368 8.83 13.72 6.90
N LEU A 369 7.74 14.43 7.14
CA LEU A 369 7.70 15.52 8.11
C LEU A 369 8.05 15.04 9.53
N LEU A 370 7.55 13.88 9.96
CA LEU A 370 7.93 13.31 11.25
C LEU A 370 9.41 12.95 11.30
N ALA A 371 9.91 12.25 10.27
CA ALA A 371 11.30 11.84 10.19
C ALA A 371 12.24 13.06 10.23
N LEU A 372 11.99 14.07 9.40
CA LEU A 372 12.77 15.32 9.34
C LEU A 372 12.84 16.05 10.69
N SER A 373 11.83 15.90 11.57
CA SER A 373 11.85 16.50 12.90
C SER A 373 12.87 15.85 13.85
N HIS A 374 13.30 14.62 13.55
CA HIS A 374 14.22 13.82 14.36
C HIS A 374 15.67 13.90 13.86
N VAL A 375 15.89 14.07 12.56
CA VAL A 375 17.23 14.10 11.95
C VAL A 375 17.90 15.47 12.13
N LYS A 376 17.65 16.12 13.27
CA LYS A 376 17.98 17.52 13.59
C LYS A 376 19.35 17.94 13.06
N ASP A 377 19.29 18.72 11.99
CA ASP A 377 20.26 19.75 11.69
C ASP A 377 19.43 21.02 11.51
N SER A 378 19.63 22.04 12.34
CA SER A 378 18.74 23.21 12.39
C SER A 378 18.97 24.16 11.21
N GLY A 379 18.93 23.63 9.98
CA GLY A 379 19.19 24.35 8.75
C GLY A 379 17.92 24.86 8.09
N ASP A 380 18.02 26.03 7.45
CA ASP A 380 16.93 26.68 6.69
C ASP A 380 16.29 25.74 5.66
N GLN A 381 17.06 24.80 5.10
CA GLN A 381 16.57 23.82 4.13
C GLN A 381 15.49 22.89 4.70
N ILE A 382 15.64 22.43 5.95
CA ILE A 382 14.64 21.56 6.58
C ILE A 382 13.36 22.34 6.85
N LEU A 383 13.47 23.57 7.35
CA LEU A 383 12.32 24.43 7.60
C LEU A 383 11.56 24.75 6.31
N GLN A 384 12.28 24.97 5.20
CA GLN A 384 11.66 25.18 3.88
C GLN A 384 10.94 23.91 3.40
N ALA A 385 11.58 22.75 3.51
CA ALA A 385 10.97 21.48 3.13
C ALA A 385 9.71 21.18 3.97
N ALA A 386 9.79 21.38 5.29
CA ALA A 386 8.68 21.19 6.21
C ALA A 386 7.51 22.12 5.89
N ARG A 387 7.79 23.41 5.63
CA ARG A 387 6.77 24.39 5.22
C ARG A 387 6.05 23.95 3.94
N ALA A 388 6.79 23.50 2.93
CA ALA A 388 6.21 23.05 1.66
C ALA A 388 5.33 21.78 1.84
N GLY A 389 5.75 20.83 2.67
CA GLY A 389 4.94 19.64 3.00
C GLY A 389 3.66 19.99 3.75
N ILE A 390 3.74 20.91 4.72
CA ILE A 390 2.59 21.42 5.47
C ILE A 390 1.60 22.13 4.55
N GLU A 391 2.10 23.00 3.67
CA GLU A 391 1.28 23.69 2.68
C GLU A 391 0.55 22.69 1.79
N TRP A 392 1.25 21.66 1.32
CA TRP A 392 0.70 20.60 0.50
C TRP A 392 -0.43 19.85 1.22
N LEU A 393 -0.22 19.37 2.45
CA LEU A 393 -1.23 18.67 3.25
C LEU A 393 -2.46 19.54 3.56
N VAL A 394 -2.25 20.82 3.91
CA VAL A 394 -3.35 21.77 4.16
C VAL A 394 -4.22 21.96 2.92
N ASN A 395 -3.60 22.02 1.74
CA ASN A 395 -4.31 22.21 0.47
C ASN A 395 -5.02 20.94 0.00
N LEU A 396 -4.52 19.76 0.38
CA LEU A 396 -5.08 18.44 0.06
C LEU A 396 -6.36 18.12 0.83
N GLN A 397 -6.52 18.64 2.07
CA GLN A 397 -7.65 18.34 2.95
C GLN A 397 -9.02 18.45 2.26
N ASN A 398 -9.83 17.39 2.36
CA ASN A 398 -11.17 17.33 1.77
C ASN A 398 -12.17 18.23 2.53
N ARG A 399 -13.39 18.36 1.99
CA ARG A 399 -14.44 19.22 2.57
C ARG A 399 -14.97 18.68 3.90
N ASP A 400 -15.07 17.36 4.04
CA ASP A 400 -15.44 16.65 5.27
C ASP A 400 -14.48 16.98 6.45
N GLY A 401 -13.22 17.31 6.13
CA GLY A 401 -12.17 17.64 7.09
C GLY A 401 -11.09 16.57 7.19
N GLY A 402 -11.30 15.40 6.58
CA GLY A 402 -10.28 14.37 6.51
C GLY A 402 -9.30 14.60 5.36
N VAL A 403 -8.25 13.78 5.36
CA VAL A 403 -7.17 13.84 4.38
C VAL A 403 -7.23 12.58 3.49
N PRO A 404 -7.31 12.73 2.15
CA PRO A 404 -7.22 11.62 1.22
C PRO A 404 -5.76 11.19 0.99
N THR A 405 -5.55 10.07 0.29
CA THR A 405 -4.20 9.60 -0.07
C THR A 405 -3.51 10.55 -1.06
N PHE A 406 -4.03 10.70 -2.28
CA PHE A 406 -3.34 11.41 -3.36
C PHE A 406 -4.00 12.73 -3.74
N CYS A 407 -5.32 12.72 -3.98
CA CYS A 407 -5.99 13.84 -4.64
C CYS A 407 -7.22 14.36 -3.87
N ARG A 408 -7.36 15.68 -3.81
CA ARG A 408 -8.52 16.35 -3.22
C ARG A 408 -9.77 16.23 -4.10
N GLY A 409 -10.92 16.00 -3.48
CA GLY A 409 -12.24 16.13 -4.12
C GLY A 409 -12.77 14.87 -4.82
N TRP A 410 -12.07 13.75 -4.67
CA TRP A 410 -12.44 12.46 -5.27
C TRP A 410 -13.07 11.49 -4.27
N SER A 411 -13.76 12.02 -3.25
CA SER A 411 -14.25 11.27 -2.09
C SER A 411 -15.25 10.14 -2.40
N ASN A 412 -15.82 10.11 -3.61
CA ASN A 412 -16.69 9.02 -4.08
C ASN A 412 -15.91 7.83 -4.66
N LEU A 413 -14.60 7.98 -4.88
CA LEU A 413 -13.72 6.90 -5.29
C LEU A 413 -13.09 6.26 -4.05
N PRO A 414 -13.02 4.91 -3.96
CA PRO A 414 -12.53 4.22 -2.77
C PRO A 414 -11.15 4.66 -2.27
N PHE A 415 -10.28 5.15 -3.16
CA PHE A 415 -8.84 5.35 -2.90
C PHE A 415 -8.41 6.80 -2.62
N ASP A 416 -9.23 7.76 -3.03
CA ASP A 416 -9.05 9.19 -2.76
C ASP A 416 -10.13 9.73 -1.80
N ARG A 417 -10.79 8.82 -1.08
CA ARG A 417 -11.61 9.19 0.08
C ARG A 417 -10.70 9.55 1.24
N SER A 418 -11.18 10.48 2.05
CA SER A 418 -10.56 10.74 3.35
C SER A 418 -10.54 9.45 4.17
N CYS A 419 -9.48 9.23 4.95
CA CYS A 419 -9.42 8.11 5.88
C CYS A 419 -8.84 8.49 7.25
N PRO A 420 -9.28 7.84 8.35
CA PRO A 420 -8.91 8.22 9.71
C PRO A 420 -7.41 8.09 10.03
N ASP A 421 -6.76 7.04 9.54
CA ASP A 421 -5.34 6.74 9.75
C ASP A 421 -4.42 7.78 9.10
N ILE A 422 -4.60 8.07 7.81
CA ILE A 422 -3.83 9.13 7.13
C ILE A 422 -4.15 10.51 7.75
N THR A 423 -5.41 10.78 8.09
CA THR A 423 -5.78 12.04 8.76
C THR A 423 -5.09 12.18 10.11
N ALA A 424 -5.01 11.10 10.89
CA ALA A 424 -4.31 11.07 12.16
C ALA A 424 -2.79 11.25 12.00
N HIS A 425 -2.19 10.63 10.99
CA HIS A 425 -0.76 10.80 10.69
C HIS A 425 -0.44 12.26 10.30
N ALA A 426 -1.30 12.88 9.49
CA ALA A 426 -1.18 14.29 9.12
C ALA A 426 -1.30 15.21 10.35
N ILE A 427 -2.25 14.97 11.26
CA ILE A 427 -2.34 15.70 12.55
C ILE A 427 -1.02 15.59 13.32
N GLN A 428 -0.47 14.38 13.43
CA GLN A 428 0.77 14.14 14.16
C GLN A 428 1.95 14.95 13.59
N SER A 429 2.06 15.02 12.26
CA SER A 429 3.11 15.80 11.59
C SER A 429 2.96 17.31 11.86
N MET A 430 1.74 17.84 11.82
CA MET A 430 1.44 19.26 12.03
C MET A 430 1.83 19.73 13.42
N SER A 431 1.53 18.93 14.45
CA SER A 431 1.80 19.30 15.84
C SER A 431 3.31 19.45 16.14
N LEU A 432 4.19 18.77 15.39
CA LEU A 432 5.65 18.91 15.55
C LEU A 432 6.20 20.21 14.94
N TRP A 433 5.62 20.66 13.83
CA TRP A 433 6.16 21.79 13.07
C TRP A 433 5.46 23.12 13.32
N LYS A 434 4.27 23.13 13.96
CA LYS A 434 3.46 24.36 14.15
C LYS A 434 4.19 25.53 14.83
N ASN A 435 5.21 25.23 15.65
CA ASN A 435 6.02 26.24 16.34
C ASN A 435 7.27 26.65 15.54
N ALA A 436 7.71 25.82 14.59
CA ALA A 436 8.88 26.05 13.76
C ALA A 436 8.54 26.80 12.46
N VAL A 437 7.28 26.76 12.02
CA VAL A 437 6.83 27.51 10.84
C VAL A 437 6.45 28.96 11.17
N ASP A 438 6.54 29.81 10.15
CA ASP A 438 6.16 31.23 10.17
C ASP A 438 4.77 31.44 10.82
N PRO A 439 4.62 32.43 11.74
CA PRO A 439 3.34 32.79 12.36
C PRO A 439 2.14 32.90 11.40
N ALA A 440 2.36 33.30 10.14
CA ALA A 440 1.32 33.35 9.11
C ALA A 440 0.64 32.00 8.84
N TRP A 441 1.35 30.88 9.07
CA TRP A 441 0.84 29.52 8.87
C TRP A 441 0.09 28.95 10.06
N LYS A 442 0.31 29.47 11.27
CA LYS A 442 -0.32 28.96 12.50
C LYS A 442 -1.84 28.91 12.40
N GLY A 443 -2.47 29.94 11.84
CA GLY A 443 -3.93 29.98 11.65
C GLY A 443 -4.43 28.96 10.62
N ARG A 444 -3.65 28.63 9.59
CA ARG A 444 -4.01 27.60 8.60
C ARG A 444 -3.89 26.20 9.19
N ILE A 445 -2.81 25.95 9.93
CA ILE A 445 -2.58 24.68 10.65
C ILE A 445 -3.69 24.45 11.68
N HIS A 446 -4.00 25.46 12.51
CA HIS A 446 -5.07 25.35 13.50
C HIS A 446 -6.43 25.01 12.88
N ARG A 447 -6.79 25.65 11.75
CA ARG A 447 -8.02 25.30 11.01
C ARG A 447 -7.97 23.90 10.41
N PHE A 448 -6.81 23.45 9.94
CA PHE A 448 -6.63 22.09 9.44
C PHE A 448 -6.85 21.08 10.57
N GLU A 449 -6.16 21.22 11.70
CA GLU A 449 -6.26 20.34 12.88
C GLU A 449 -7.70 20.29 13.41
N GLN A 450 -8.38 21.43 13.53
CA GLN A 450 -9.78 21.49 13.98
C GLN A 450 -10.70 20.62 13.12
N ARG A 451 -10.56 20.70 11.80
CA ARG A 451 -11.39 19.96 10.84
C ARG A 451 -11.02 18.48 10.78
N ALA A 452 -9.72 18.19 10.86
CA ALA A 452 -9.18 16.83 10.89
C ALA A 452 -9.65 16.07 12.15
N LEU A 453 -9.60 16.71 13.32
CA LEU A 453 -10.08 16.14 14.57
C LEU A 453 -11.58 15.89 14.56
N ARG A 454 -12.37 16.82 13.99
CA ARG A 454 -13.81 16.61 13.79
C ARG A 454 -14.06 15.37 12.92
N TYR A 455 -13.36 15.25 11.80
CA TYR A 455 -13.47 14.10 10.91
C TYR A 455 -13.11 12.78 11.62
N VAL A 456 -12.02 12.74 12.39
CA VAL A 456 -11.62 11.56 13.18
C VAL A 456 -12.72 11.16 14.18
N ILE A 457 -13.33 12.12 14.88
CA ILE A 457 -14.46 11.83 15.79
C ILE A 457 -15.67 11.28 15.02
N GLU A 458 -16.05 11.92 13.92
CA GLU A 458 -17.25 11.57 13.14
C GLU A 458 -17.14 10.23 12.39
N THR A 459 -15.93 9.71 12.22
CA THR A 459 -15.66 8.44 11.52
C THR A 459 -15.37 7.27 12.44
N GLN A 460 -15.34 7.49 13.76
CA GLN A 460 -15.24 6.41 14.74
C GLN A 460 -16.45 5.48 14.63
N GLN A 461 -16.22 4.17 14.64
CA GLN A 461 -17.27 3.16 14.59
C GLN A 461 -17.96 3.02 15.96
N SER A 462 -19.13 2.38 15.96
CA SER A 462 -19.91 2.17 17.20
C SER A 462 -19.21 1.25 18.21
N ASP A 463 -18.29 0.40 17.77
CA ASP A 463 -17.44 -0.44 18.63
C ASP A 463 -16.19 0.30 19.14
N GLY A 464 -16.01 1.56 18.74
CA GLY A 464 -14.88 2.41 19.10
C GLY A 464 -13.69 2.33 18.14
N SER A 465 -13.71 1.44 17.16
CA SER A 465 -12.61 1.28 16.20
C SER A 465 -12.59 2.36 15.11
N TRP A 466 -11.45 2.48 14.43
CA TRP A 466 -11.34 3.21 13.16
C TRP A 466 -10.87 2.27 12.06
N HIS A 467 -11.45 2.43 10.87
CA HIS A 467 -11.11 1.63 9.69
C HIS A 467 -10.00 2.33 8.88
N PRO A 468 -8.82 1.71 8.71
CA PRO A 468 -7.76 2.24 7.85
C PRO A 468 -8.10 2.04 6.37
N LEU A 469 -7.36 2.72 5.49
CA LEU A 469 -7.56 2.60 4.04
C LEU A 469 -6.62 1.60 3.37
N TRP A 470 -5.34 1.62 3.71
CA TRP A 470 -4.28 0.84 3.03
C TRP A 470 -3.83 -0.40 3.80
N PHE A 471 -4.51 -0.71 4.90
CA PHE A 471 -4.18 -1.85 5.75
C PHE A 471 -5.41 -2.71 6.07
N GLY A 472 -5.25 -4.02 6.03
CA GLY A 472 -6.34 -4.99 6.16
C GLY A 472 -6.00 -6.21 7.00
N ASN A 473 -6.99 -7.10 7.10
CA ASN A 473 -6.76 -8.47 7.52
C ASN A 473 -7.68 -9.43 6.75
N GLU A 474 -7.12 -10.42 6.05
CA GLU A 474 -7.86 -11.38 5.20
C GLU A 474 -8.97 -12.12 5.93
N ARG A 475 -8.83 -12.30 7.26
CA ARG A 475 -9.77 -13.06 8.09
C ARG A 475 -10.87 -12.22 8.71
N GLU A 476 -10.86 -10.90 8.52
CA GLU A 476 -11.95 -10.03 8.95
C GLU A 476 -13.01 -9.94 7.84
N ASN A 477 -14.30 -10.06 8.18
CA ASN A 477 -15.38 -10.16 7.20
C ASN A 477 -15.46 -9.01 6.18
N ASN A 478 -14.99 -7.82 6.54
CA ASN A 478 -14.94 -6.63 5.68
C ASN A 478 -13.50 -6.25 5.32
N HIS A 479 -12.55 -7.13 5.62
CA HIS A 479 -11.11 -7.02 5.42
C HIS A 479 -10.43 -5.81 6.09
N PHE A 480 -11.12 -5.05 6.94
CA PHE A 480 -10.52 -3.90 7.62
C PHE A 480 -9.60 -4.34 8.75
N ASN A 481 -8.41 -3.75 8.81
CA ASN A 481 -7.55 -3.89 9.99
C ASN A 481 -7.96 -2.89 11.08
N LYS A 482 -9.00 -3.24 11.82
CA LYS A 482 -9.54 -2.39 12.90
C LYS A 482 -8.49 -2.11 13.98
N THR A 483 -7.61 -3.06 14.27
CA THR A 483 -6.50 -2.85 15.22
C THR A 483 -5.51 -1.82 14.69
N TYR A 484 -5.06 -1.94 13.43
CA TYR A 484 -4.14 -0.98 12.81
C TYR A 484 -4.72 0.43 12.80
N GLY A 485 -5.93 0.62 12.25
CA GLY A 485 -6.54 1.95 12.14
C GLY A 485 -6.75 2.59 13.51
N THR A 486 -7.22 1.81 14.49
CA THR A 486 -7.42 2.30 15.85
C THR A 486 -6.10 2.66 16.52
N ALA A 487 -5.07 1.83 16.37
CA ALA A 487 -3.75 2.10 16.93
C ALA A 487 -3.14 3.39 16.35
N GLN A 488 -3.16 3.58 15.03
CA GLN A 488 -2.62 4.78 14.38
C GLN A 488 -3.33 6.05 14.86
N VAL A 489 -4.67 6.03 14.92
CA VAL A 489 -5.45 7.16 15.42
C VAL A 489 -5.08 7.47 16.89
N LEU A 490 -5.04 6.45 17.76
CA LEU A 490 -4.71 6.66 19.17
C LEU A 490 -3.27 7.12 19.40
N ILE A 491 -2.31 6.69 18.57
CA ILE A 491 -0.92 7.17 18.58
C ILE A 491 -0.88 8.68 18.28
N ALA A 492 -1.65 9.16 17.30
CA ALA A 492 -1.76 10.58 17.02
C ALA A 492 -2.48 11.35 18.13
N LEU A 493 -3.63 10.85 18.59
CA LEU A 493 -4.42 11.49 19.66
C LEU A 493 -3.64 11.57 20.99
N GLY A 494 -2.80 10.55 21.28
CA GLY A 494 -1.90 10.54 22.43
C GLY A 494 -0.81 11.62 22.41
N ARG A 495 -0.57 12.25 21.26
CA ARG A 495 0.42 13.33 21.09
C ARG A 495 -0.18 14.72 20.95
N LEU A 496 -1.51 14.84 20.93
CA LEU A 496 -2.17 16.13 20.79
C LEU A 496 -1.76 17.14 21.85
N ASP A 497 -1.74 18.40 21.45
CA ASP A 497 -1.55 19.52 22.36
C ASP A 497 -2.74 19.69 23.31
N ARG A 498 -2.47 20.26 24.49
CA ARG A 498 -3.48 20.48 25.53
C ARG A 498 -4.70 21.26 25.03
N GLU A 499 -4.51 22.17 24.09
CA GLU A 499 -5.58 22.98 23.51
C GLU A 499 -6.67 22.18 22.77
N TRP A 500 -6.33 20.99 22.26
CA TRP A 500 -7.26 20.14 21.51
C TRP A 500 -8.04 19.17 22.41
N PHE A 501 -7.68 19.03 23.68
CA PHE A 501 -8.40 18.18 24.61
C PHE A 501 -9.77 18.76 24.92
N SER A 502 -10.80 17.98 24.61
CA SER A 502 -12.20 18.27 24.88
C SER A 502 -12.91 16.98 25.29
N SER A 503 -14.08 17.10 25.91
CA SER A 503 -14.87 15.93 26.32
C SER A 503 -15.20 14.98 25.16
N LYS A 504 -15.30 15.48 23.92
CA LYS A 504 -15.52 14.64 22.73
C LYS A 504 -14.26 13.85 22.36
N ILE A 505 -13.09 14.49 22.38
CA ILE A 505 -11.81 13.84 22.09
C ILE A 505 -11.48 12.81 23.17
N GLU A 506 -11.69 13.15 24.45
CA GLU A 506 -11.47 12.23 25.56
C GLU A 506 -12.36 10.98 25.44
N LYS A 507 -13.64 11.14 25.09
CA LYS A 507 -14.54 10.02 24.82
C LYS A 507 -14.09 9.17 23.64
N ALA A 508 -13.63 9.80 22.55
CA ALA A 508 -13.12 9.08 21.38
C ALA A 508 -11.88 8.25 21.75
N ILE A 509 -10.94 8.83 22.50
CA ILE A 509 -9.75 8.14 23.02
C ILE A 509 -10.16 6.96 23.92
N GLN A 510 -11.09 7.16 24.86
CA GLN A 510 -11.58 6.10 25.75
C GLN A 510 -12.22 4.96 24.97
N SER A 511 -13.07 5.27 23.99
CA SER A 511 -13.77 4.27 23.19
C SER A 511 -12.80 3.46 22.33
N GLY A 512 -11.82 4.12 21.69
CA GLY A 512 -10.78 3.44 20.92
C GLY A 512 -9.82 2.60 21.78
N ALA A 513 -9.38 3.15 22.92
CA ALA A 513 -8.57 2.39 23.87
C ALA A 513 -9.35 1.18 24.42
N GLY A 514 -10.65 1.37 24.69
CA GLY A 514 -11.58 0.30 25.03
C GLY A 514 -11.59 -0.78 23.96
N TYR A 515 -11.73 -0.42 22.68
CA TYR A 515 -11.67 -1.38 21.58
C TYR A 515 -10.39 -2.23 21.60
N LEU A 516 -9.22 -1.60 21.70
CA LEU A 516 -7.94 -2.32 21.76
C LEU A 516 -7.83 -3.21 22.99
N LEU A 517 -8.25 -2.74 24.17
CA LEU A 517 -8.22 -3.53 25.40
C LEU A 517 -9.11 -4.79 25.30
N HIS A 518 -10.32 -4.66 24.73
CA HIS A 518 -11.22 -5.80 24.53
C HIS A 518 -10.76 -6.73 23.41
N SER A 519 -9.97 -6.24 22.46
CA SER A 519 -9.46 -7.03 21.33
C SER A 519 -8.15 -7.77 21.61
N GLN A 520 -7.53 -7.57 22.79
CA GLN A 520 -6.32 -8.28 23.16
C GLN A 520 -6.61 -9.77 23.40
N ASN A 521 -5.90 -10.65 22.70
CA ASN A 521 -6.02 -12.08 22.87
C ASN A 521 -5.53 -12.56 24.25
N GLN A 522 -5.87 -13.79 24.63
CA GLN A 522 -5.47 -14.37 25.93
C GLN A 522 -3.95 -14.53 26.06
N ASP A 523 -3.24 -14.75 24.95
CA ASP A 523 -1.78 -14.82 24.90
C ASP A 523 -1.10 -13.45 25.04
N GLY A 524 -1.85 -12.35 24.92
CA GLY A 524 -1.35 -10.98 25.02
C GLY A 524 -1.12 -10.29 23.68
N GLY A 525 -1.26 -10.99 22.55
CA GLY A 525 -1.14 -10.42 21.22
C GLY A 525 -2.45 -9.81 20.68
N TRP A 526 -2.36 -9.20 19.51
CA TRP A 526 -3.50 -8.69 18.73
C TRP A 526 -3.41 -9.16 17.29
N GLY A 527 -4.56 -9.52 16.71
CA GLY A 527 -4.76 -9.62 15.27
C GLY A 527 -5.49 -8.40 14.71
N GLY A 528 -5.98 -8.48 13.46
CA GLY A 528 -6.66 -7.37 12.79
C GLY A 528 -8.00 -6.93 13.41
N ALA A 529 -8.61 -7.79 14.23
CA ALA A 529 -9.83 -7.54 14.98
C ALA A 529 -9.93 -8.51 16.18
N MET A 530 -10.98 -8.39 16.99
CA MET A 530 -11.26 -9.26 18.13
C MET A 530 -11.28 -10.75 17.72
N GLN A 531 -10.63 -11.61 18.49
CA GLN A 531 -10.53 -13.07 18.28
C GLN A 531 -9.76 -13.50 17.02
N LEU A 532 -9.19 -12.58 16.25
CA LEU A 532 -8.30 -12.95 15.15
C LEU A 532 -6.90 -13.30 15.67
N PRO A 533 -6.19 -14.26 15.02
CA PRO A 533 -4.85 -14.65 15.44
C PRO A 533 -3.87 -13.49 15.47
N ALA A 534 -3.02 -13.48 16.49
CA ALA A 534 -2.06 -12.40 16.69
C ALA A 534 -0.90 -12.44 15.69
N THR A 535 -0.48 -11.26 15.27
CA THR A 535 0.63 -10.96 14.36
C THR A 535 1.58 -9.98 15.05
N ILE A 536 2.80 -9.83 14.51
CA ILE A 536 3.79 -8.92 15.12
C ILE A 536 3.35 -7.47 14.92
N GLU A 537 2.84 -7.15 13.74
CA GLU A 537 2.49 -5.81 13.29
C GLU A 537 1.35 -5.23 14.13
N GLU A 538 0.19 -5.91 14.16
CA GLU A 538 -0.96 -5.47 14.97
C GLU A 538 -0.65 -5.45 16.47
N THR A 539 0.08 -6.44 16.99
CA THR A 539 0.48 -6.47 18.40
C THR A 539 1.39 -5.29 18.75
N ALA A 540 2.37 -4.99 17.88
CA ALA A 540 3.29 -3.89 18.10
C ALA A 540 2.59 -2.54 18.05
N LEU A 541 1.73 -2.30 17.05
CA LEU A 541 0.99 -1.04 16.94
C LEU A 541 0.00 -0.84 18.10
N ALA A 542 -0.75 -1.88 18.49
CA ALA A 542 -1.65 -1.80 19.65
C ALA A 542 -0.87 -1.53 20.94
N THR A 543 0.27 -2.20 21.13
CA THR A 543 1.16 -1.99 22.29
C THR A 543 1.70 -0.56 22.31
N LEU A 544 2.19 -0.05 21.16
CA LEU A 544 2.68 1.32 21.01
C LEU A 544 1.58 2.35 21.36
N ALA A 545 0.36 2.14 20.86
CA ALA A 545 -0.77 3.03 21.12
C ALA A 545 -1.12 3.08 22.61
N LEU A 546 -1.32 1.92 23.25
CA LEU A 546 -1.70 1.85 24.66
C LEU A 546 -0.60 2.40 25.59
N ALA A 547 0.67 2.14 25.30
CA ALA A 547 1.79 2.67 26.05
C ALA A 547 1.91 4.20 25.89
N SER A 548 1.75 4.72 24.66
CA SER A 548 1.74 6.16 24.38
C SER A 548 0.62 6.88 25.13
N LEU A 549 -0.58 6.30 25.12
CA LEU A 549 -1.73 6.83 25.85
C LEU A 549 -1.45 6.86 27.35
N TYR A 550 -1.00 5.75 27.95
CA TYR A 550 -0.69 5.68 29.38
C TYR A 550 0.21 6.84 29.81
N ARG A 551 1.29 7.10 29.07
CA ARG A 551 2.21 8.21 29.35
C ARG A 551 1.53 9.57 29.25
N LYS A 552 0.74 9.80 28.20
CA LYS A 552 0.01 11.05 28.03
C LYS A 552 -0.94 11.29 29.20
N LEU A 553 -1.68 10.26 29.63
CA LEU A 553 -2.61 10.36 30.76
C LEU A 553 -1.91 10.65 32.08
N PHE A 554 -0.70 10.10 32.26
CA PHE A 554 0.13 10.40 33.44
C PHE A 554 0.49 11.88 33.51
N THR A 555 0.85 12.50 32.38
CA THR A 555 1.31 13.90 32.31
C THR A 555 0.21 14.96 32.33
N ASN A 556 -1.01 14.65 31.88
CA ASN A 556 -2.09 15.63 31.67
C ASN A 556 -3.28 15.50 32.62
N GLY A 557 -3.23 14.62 33.63
CA GLY A 557 -4.11 14.64 34.80
C GLY A 557 -5.57 14.18 34.60
N ASN A 558 -6.16 14.32 33.42
CA ASN A 558 -7.59 14.06 33.21
C ASN A 558 -7.89 12.73 32.52
N PHE A 559 -7.69 11.63 33.25
CA PHE A 559 -8.66 10.52 33.27
C PHE A 559 -8.82 10.09 34.72
N SER A 560 -10.02 10.30 35.22
CA SER A 560 -10.42 10.28 36.63
C SER A 560 -10.46 8.88 37.26
N GLN A 561 -9.98 7.83 36.58
CA GLN A 561 -10.04 6.47 37.09
C GLN A 561 -8.68 5.78 37.00
N LEU A 562 -8.11 5.45 38.16
CA LEU A 562 -6.89 4.65 38.32
C LEU A 562 -7.01 3.29 37.57
N GLU A 563 -8.24 2.75 37.52
CA GLU A 563 -8.57 1.48 36.90
C GLU A 563 -8.24 1.43 35.40
N ASP A 564 -8.61 2.48 34.65
CA ASP A 564 -8.32 2.56 33.22
C ASP A 564 -6.81 2.61 32.95
N ARG A 565 -6.06 3.38 33.76
CA ARG A 565 -4.60 3.45 33.63
C ARG A 565 -3.95 2.09 33.90
N GLN A 566 -4.44 1.35 34.89
CA GLN A 566 -3.91 0.03 35.21
C GLN A 566 -4.21 -0.98 34.09
N LYS A 567 -5.39 -0.89 33.44
CA LYS A 567 -5.73 -1.69 32.26
C LYS A 567 -4.78 -1.40 31.09
N LEU A 568 -4.56 -0.13 30.76
CA LEU A 568 -3.61 0.28 29.70
C LEU A 568 -2.21 -0.25 29.97
N TYR A 569 -1.70 -0.08 31.19
CA TYR A 569 -0.39 -0.57 31.59
C TYR A 569 -0.30 -2.10 31.44
N ASN A 570 -1.26 -2.83 31.99
CA ASN A 570 -1.25 -4.30 31.96
C ASN A 570 -1.31 -4.84 30.53
N ALA A 571 -2.17 -4.27 29.69
CA ALA A 571 -2.28 -4.67 28.29
C ALA A 571 -0.99 -4.38 27.52
N SER A 572 -0.38 -3.21 27.73
CA SER A 572 0.90 -2.83 27.11
C SER A 572 2.03 -3.80 27.50
N ILE A 573 2.11 -4.19 28.78
CA ILE A 573 3.11 -5.14 29.26
C ILE A 573 2.89 -6.54 28.67
N ARG A 574 1.65 -7.01 28.58
CA ARG A 574 1.32 -8.30 27.95
C ARG A 574 1.70 -8.32 26.47
N GLY A 575 1.39 -7.25 25.74
CA GLY A 575 1.79 -7.08 24.35
C GLY A 575 3.31 -7.07 24.16
N ALA A 576 4.02 -6.32 24.99
CA ALA A 576 5.48 -6.29 24.98
C ALA A 576 6.10 -7.67 25.27
N SER A 577 5.60 -8.39 26.27
CA SER A 577 6.06 -9.77 26.56
C SER A 577 5.81 -10.70 25.38
N TRP A 578 4.63 -10.62 24.76
CA TRP A 578 4.30 -11.40 23.57
C TRP A 578 5.28 -11.09 22.41
N LEU A 579 5.59 -9.81 22.16
CA LEU A 579 6.55 -9.41 21.12
C LEU A 579 7.95 -9.94 21.40
N ILE A 580 8.43 -9.83 22.64
CA ILE A 580 9.75 -10.32 23.06
C ILE A 580 9.86 -11.83 22.82
N GLU A 581 8.82 -12.59 23.14
CA GLU A 581 8.79 -14.04 22.92
C GLU A 581 8.65 -14.39 21.44
N ARG A 582 7.69 -13.78 20.75
CA ARG A 582 7.39 -14.06 19.34
C ARG A 582 8.57 -13.75 18.42
N THR A 583 9.32 -12.69 18.74
CA THR A 583 10.49 -12.27 17.96
C THR A 583 11.78 -12.99 18.36
N ASN A 584 11.71 -13.96 19.27
CA ASN A 584 12.88 -14.64 19.84
C ASN A 584 13.92 -13.63 20.37
N LEU A 585 13.47 -12.71 21.24
CA LEU A 585 14.25 -11.61 21.79
C LEU A 585 14.79 -10.68 20.69
N GLY A 586 13.93 -10.27 19.74
CA GLY A 586 14.29 -9.32 18.68
C GLY A 586 15.23 -9.88 17.60
N ARG A 587 15.27 -11.21 17.42
CA ARG A 587 16.15 -11.88 16.44
C ARG A 587 15.43 -12.38 15.19
N ARG A 588 14.10 -12.53 15.21
CA ARG A 588 13.30 -13.04 14.09
C ARG A 588 12.01 -12.27 13.98
N PHE A 589 11.64 -11.87 12.76
CA PHE A 589 10.48 -11.03 12.51
C PHE A 589 9.72 -11.59 11.32
N ALA A 590 8.80 -12.53 11.58
CA ALA A 590 7.98 -13.12 10.52
C ALA A 590 6.87 -12.11 10.14
N PRO A 591 6.81 -11.63 8.89
CA PRO A 591 5.84 -10.64 8.48
C PRO A 591 4.44 -11.25 8.28
N ALA A 592 3.41 -10.41 8.36
CA ALA A 592 2.02 -10.74 8.06
C ALA A 592 1.50 -9.90 6.89
N ALA A 593 0.58 -10.49 6.09
CA ALA A 593 -0.08 -9.83 4.96
C ALA A 593 -1.15 -8.85 5.45
N ILE A 594 -0.70 -7.67 5.88
CA ILE A 594 -1.57 -6.60 6.38
C ILE A 594 -1.69 -5.42 5.42
N GLY A 595 -0.85 -5.35 4.39
CA GLY A 595 -0.85 -4.26 3.43
C GLY A 595 -1.86 -4.49 2.31
N PHE A 596 -2.45 -3.40 1.82
CA PHE A 596 -3.26 -3.40 0.61
C PHE A 596 -2.63 -2.58 -0.50
N TYR A 597 -2.69 -3.11 -1.71
CA TYR A 597 -2.65 -2.33 -2.94
C TYR A 597 -4.05 -2.33 -3.54
N PHE A 598 -4.54 -1.16 -3.96
CA PHE A 598 -5.88 -1.01 -4.55
C PHE A 598 -7.03 -1.71 -3.74
N ALA A 599 -6.98 -1.66 -2.39
CA ALA A 599 -7.99 -2.11 -1.41
C ALA A 599 -8.34 -3.60 -1.34
N GLU A 600 -7.94 -4.43 -2.31
CA GLU A 600 -8.20 -5.87 -2.27
C GLU A 600 -7.02 -6.73 -2.73
N LEU A 601 -5.83 -6.15 -2.95
CA LEU A 601 -4.62 -6.93 -3.25
C LEU A 601 -3.68 -6.92 -2.06
N TRP A 602 -3.45 -8.09 -1.47
CA TRP A 602 -2.65 -8.22 -0.26
C TRP A 602 -1.15 -8.18 -0.54
N TYR A 603 -0.40 -7.57 0.37
CA TYR A 603 1.05 -7.69 0.43
C TYR A 603 1.53 -7.73 1.89
N TYR A 604 2.74 -8.24 2.08
CA TYR A 604 3.51 -8.01 3.30
C TYR A 604 4.85 -7.35 2.95
N GLU A 605 5.39 -6.61 3.91
CA GLU A 605 6.66 -5.91 3.79
C GLU A 605 7.59 -6.40 4.91
N LYS A 606 8.84 -6.71 4.54
CA LYS A 606 9.84 -7.33 5.42
C LYS A 606 10.16 -6.53 6.68
N LEU A 607 10.20 -5.20 6.60
CA LEU A 607 10.61 -4.30 7.68
C LEU A 607 9.48 -3.93 8.64
N TYR A 608 8.21 -3.98 8.23
CA TYR A 608 7.05 -3.70 9.10
C TYR A 608 7.14 -4.35 10.51
N PRO A 609 7.32 -5.68 10.64
CA PRO A 609 7.38 -6.30 11.97
C PRO A 609 8.59 -5.85 12.80
N ILE A 610 9.71 -5.50 12.16
CA ILE A 610 10.92 -5.01 12.84
C ILE A 610 10.68 -3.59 13.37
N ILE A 611 10.27 -2.70 12.48
CA ILE A 611 10.04 -1.27 12.73
C ILE A 611 9.00 -1.10 13.85
N PHE A 612 7.84 -1.75 13.70
CA PHE A 612 6.75 -1.59 14.66
C PHE A 612 7.11 -2.16 16.03
N THR A 613 7.77 -3.33 16.08
CA THR A 613 8.23 -3.91 17.35
C THR A 613 9.20 -2.98 18.06
N LEU A 614 10.19 -2.44 17.34
CA LEU A 614 11.16 -1.52 17.93
C LEU A 614 10.47 -0.28 18.50
N ALA A 615 9.57 0.34 17.74
CA ALA A 615 8.81 1.49 18.20
C ALA A 615 7.99 1.19 19.47
N ALA A 616 7.30 0.04 19.49
CA ALA A 616 6.47 -0.39 20.62
C ALA A 616 7.28 -0.64 21.89
N LEU A 617 8.39 -1.40 21.80
CA LEU A 617 9.22 -1.72 22.95
C LEU A 617 9.93 -0.47 23.50
N CYS A 618 10.37 0.45 22.64
CA CYS A 618 10.93 1.74 23.06
C CYS A 618 9.90 2.57 23.85
N GLU A 619 8.64 2.59 23.42
CA GLU A 619 7.58 3.30 24.12
C GLU A 619 7.24 2.65 25.47
N VAL A 620 7.28 1.31 25.54
CA VAL A 620 7.08 0.55 26.77
C VAL A 620 8.19 0.82 27.80
N VAL A 621 9.45 0.98 27.38
CA VAL A 621 10.53 1.41 28.29
C VAL A 621 10.19 2.76 28.92
N LYS A 622 9.85 3.76 28.10
CA LYS A 622 9.46 5.10 28.58
C LYS A 622 8.23 5.06 29.48
N MET A 623 7.30 4.16 29.21
CA MET A 623 6.10 3.95 30.04
C MET A 623 6.45 3.42 31.43
N ILE A 624 7.38 2.46 31.52
CA ILE A 624 7.80 1.85 32.79
C ILE A 624 8.59 2.84 33.65
N GLU A 625 9.44 3.66 33.02
CA GLU A 625 10.25 4.67 33.71
C GLU A 625 9.40 5.72 34.43
N ILE A 626 8.25 6.11 33.87
CA ILE A 626 7.33 7.09 34.47
C ILE A 626 6.63 6.54 35.73
N ARG A 627 6.54 5.21 35.88
CA ARG A 627 5.90 4.58 37.03
C ARG A 627 6.82 4.51 38.26
N LEU A 628 8.14 4.57 38.04
CA LEU A 628 9.16 4.64 39.08
C LEU A 628 9.28 6.08 39.56
#